data_AF-A0A7X0U664-F1
#
_entry.id   AF-A0A7X0U664-F1
#
_cell.length_a   1.000
_cell.length_b   1.000
_cell.length_c   1.000
_cell.angle_alpha   90.00
_cell.angle_beta   90.00
_cell.angle_gamma   90.00
#
_symmetry.space_group_name_H-M   'P 1'
#
loop_
_entity.id
_entity.type
_entity.pdbx_description
1 polymer ?
#
loop_
_entity_poly.entity_id
_entity_poly.type
_entity_poly.pdbx_seq_one_letter_code
_entity_poly.pdbx_strand_id
1 'polypeptide(L)'
;MTLDTRVYVLDEIAYKDVWLKCNQLIGATENTRFTNEQTKTYRDGERFVEPGNPWWIWNAPGQGLCALLDMHYRPSAPYRSAAQAAAHDEDICNMPGVSWYDPEDGPCDGSGHRPACWLEISFDTAYGYKGDDGEGCGDLHARLVAKLGQWLDERGVRWLWKNEFTGEVHSGYERLIDLCSGGFEATAWFRTSVLPAIKAHARD
;
A
#
# COMPACT_ATOMS: atom_id res chain seq x y z
N MET A 1 9.20 3.16 -11.57
CA MET A 1 8.74 1.97 -10.84
C MET A 1 8.96 2.21 -9.36
N THR A 2 7.98 1.84 -8.56
CA THR A 2 7.90 2.08 -7.12
C THR A 2 7.73 0.76 -6.39
N LEU A 3 8.06 0.76 -5.10
CA LEU A 3 7.70 -0.26 -4.13
C LEU A 3 6.45 0.25 -3.44
N ASP A 4 5.33 -0.47 -3.52
CA ASP A 4 4.16 -0.29 -2.67
C ASP A 4 4.18 -1.33 -1.56
N THR A 5 3.88 -0.96 -0.33
CA THR A 5 3.69 -1.92 0.75
C THR A 5 2.45 -1.58 1.52
N ARG A 6 1.51 -2.52 1.51
CA ARG A 6 0.21 -2.34 2.14
C ARG A 6 0.17 -2.94 3.52
N VAL A 7 -0.38 -2.21 4.47
CA VAL A 7 -0.66 -2.65 5.84
C VAL A 7 -2.16 -2.62 6.06
N TYR A 8 -2.73 -3.73 6.52
CA TYR A 8 -4.14 -3.88 6.83
C TYR A 8 -4.33 -3.88 8.33
N VAL A 9 -5.06 -2.90 8.86
CA VAL A 9 -5.41 -2.83 10.28
C VAL A 9 -6.73 -3.56 10.51
N LEU A 10 -6.71 -4.64 11.31
CA LEU A 10 -7.83 -5.58 11.39
C LEU A 10 -8.88 -5.21 12.44
N ASP A 11 -8.51 -4.40 13.43
CA ASP A 11 -9.38 -4.02 14.54
C ASP A 11 -9.74 -2.53 14.48
N GLU A 12 -10.81 -2.15 15.19
CA GLU A 12 -11.27 -0.77 15.26
C GLU A 12 -10.23 0.12 15.93
N ILE A 13 -9.83 1.18 15.24
CA ILE A 13 -8.94 2.21 15.75
C ILE A 13 -9.25 3.54 15.07
N ALA A 14 -9.06 4.64 15.79
CA ALA A 14 -9.24 5.98 15.24
C ALA A 14 -8.24 6.23 14.09
N TYR A 15 -8.75 6.35 12.86
CA TYR A 15 -7.92 6.56 11.67
C TYR A 15 -6.99 7.77 11.80
N LYS A 16 -7.39 8.82 12.53
CA LYS A 16 -6.58 10.03 12.76
C LYS A 16 -5.30 9.73 13.53
N ASP A 17 -5.35 8.82 14.50
CA ASP A 17 -4.18 8.45 15.30
C ASP A 17 -3.18 7.65 14.47
N VAL A 18 -3.71 6.72 13.66
CA VAL A 18 -2.92 5.93 12.70
C VAL A 18 -2.29 6.83 11.64
N TRP A 19 -3.07 7.75 11.05
CA TRP A 19 -2.58 8.73 10.10
C TRP A 19 -1.47 9.60 10.68
N LEU A 20 -1.65 10.12 11.90
CA LEU A 20 -0.64 10.92 12.57
C LEU A 20 0.64 10.11 12.81
N LYS A 21 0.51 8.86 13.25
CA LYS A 21 1.65 7.98 13.44
C LYS A 21 2.40 7.73 12.12
N CYS A 22 1.69 7.38 11.05
CA CYS A 22 2.30 7.16 9.75
C CYS A 22 3.01 8.42 9.23
N ASN A 23 2.42 9.61 9.42
CA ASN A 23 3.07 10.88 9.09
C ASN A 23 4.39 11.08 9.84
N GLN A 24 4.42 10.79 11.15
CA GLN A 24 5.66 10.85 11.92
C GLN A 24 6.72 9.87 11.39
N LEU A 25 6.31 8.68 10.97
CA LEU A 25 7.23 7.66 10.47
C LEU A 25 7.90 8.04 9.15
N ILE A 26 7.18 8.77 8.28
CA ILE A 26 7.71 9.23 6.99
C ILE A 26 8.41 10.60 7.07
N GLY A 27 8.53 11.18 8.26
CA GLY A 27 9.18 12.46 8.48
C GLY A 27 8.34 13.68 8.11
N ALA A 28 7.00 13.54 8.08
CA ALA A 28 6.11 14.68 7.82
C ALA A 28 6.23 15.75 8.92
N THR A 29 6.07 17.00 8.50
CA THR A 29 6.12 18.18 9.39
C THR A 29 4.78 18.91 9.33
N GLU A 30 4.62 19.97 10.12
CA GLU A 30 3.47 20.88 10.04
C GLU A 30 3.24 21.50 8.66
N ASN A 31 4.27 21.56 7.81
CA ASN A 31 4.18 22.08 6.45
C ASN A 31 3.80 21.02 5.41
N THR A 32 3.70 19.75 5.81
CA THR A 32 3.32 18.65 4.93
C THR A 32 1.85 18.78 4.55
N ARG A 33 1.58 18.83 3.24
CA ARG A 33 0.24 18.88 2.67
C ARG A 33 -0.30 17.48 2.45
N PHE A 34 -1.57 17.32 2.75
CA PHE A 34 -2.34 16.11 2.47
C PHE A 34 -3.73 16.48 1.96
N THR A 35 -4.34 15.57 1.23
CA THR A 35 -5.73 15.64 0.78
C THR A 35 -6.51 14.59 1.55
N ASN A 36 -7.76 14.89 1.90
CA ASN A 36 -8.68 13.93 2.48
C ASN A 36 -10.05 14.10 1.82
N GLU A 37 -10.48 13.10 1.05
CA GLU A 37 -11.76 13.15 0.35
C GLU A 37 -12.46 11.80 0.36
N GLN A 38 -13.77 11.84 0.14
CA GLN A 38 -14.56 10.63 -0.05
C GLN A 38 -14.39 10.11 -1.47
N THR A 39 -14.14 8.81 -1.62
CA THR A 39 -14.03 8.15 -2.91
C THR A 39 -15.31 8.34 -3.72
N LYS A 40 -15.17 8.56 -5.02
CA LYS A 40 -16.28 8.82 -5.93
C LYS A 40 -16.64 7.56 -6.71
N THR A 41 -17.94 7.24 -6.76
CA THR A 41 -18.48 6.21 -7.64
C THR A 41 -18.56 6.76 -9.05
N TYR A 42 -18.21 5.96 -10.06
CA TYR A 42 -18.38 6.30 -11.46
C TYR A 42 -19.59 5.55 -12.04
N ARG A 43 -20.53 6.28 -12.64
CA ARG A 43 -21.69 5.72 -13.34
C ARG A 43 -22.07 6.67 -14.46
N ASP A 44 -22.37 6.12 -15.64
CA ASP A 44 -22.88 6.87 -16.80
C ASP A 44 -22.03 8.08 -17.22
N GLY A 45 -20.71 8.01 -17.07
CA GLY A 45 -19.82 9.11 -17.43
C GLY A 45 -19.53 10.12 -16.32
N GLU A 46 -20.20 10.00 -15.17
CA GLU A 46 -20.14 10.98 -14.09
C GLU A 46 -19.53 10.39 -12.81
N ARG A 47 -18.92 11.27 -11.99
CA ARG A 47 -18.31 10.92 -10.69
C ARG A 47 -19.08 11.58 -9.56
N PHE A 48 -19.66 10.79 -8.66
CA PHE A 48 -20.46 11.30 -7.54
C PHE A 48 -20.03 10.65 -6.22
N VAL A 49 -20.29 11.36 -5.13
CA VAL A 49 -20.06 10.88 -3.77
C VAL A 49 -21.36 10.27 -3.26
N GLU A 50 -21.32 9.00 -2.82
CA GLU A 50 -22.48 8.32 -2.23
C GLU A 50 -22.33 8.15 -0.71
N PRO A 51 -23.46 8.12 0.03
CA PRO A 51 -23.46 7.67 1.42
C PRO A 51 -22.85 6.28 1.52
N GLY A 52 -21.86 6.13 2.40
CA GLY A 52 -21.15 4.86 2.52
C GLY A 52 -20.09 4.62 1.44
N ASN A 53 -19.61 5.64 0.73
CA ASN A 53 -18.31 5.52 0.06
C ASN A 53 -17.17 5.58 1.09
N PRO A 54 -16.06 4.85 0.87
CA PRO A 54 -14.88 4.98 1.70
C PRO A 54 -14.24 6.36 1.55
N TRP A 55 -13.39 6.70 2.49
CA TRP A 55 -12.56 7.90 2.46
C TRP A 55 -11.12 7.52 2.11
N TRP A 56 -10.43 8.44 1.46
CA TRP A 56 -9.03 8.33 1.10
C TRP A 56 -8.32 9.59 1.59
N ILE A 57 -7.25 9.39 2.36
CA ILE A 57 -6.36 10.45 2.83
C ILE A 57 -4.93 10.15 2.38
N TRP A 58 -4.26 11.13 1.79
CA TRP A 58 -2.93 10.93 1.20
C TRP A 58 -2.08 12.18 1.14
N ASN A 59 -0.76 12.01 1.02
CA ASN A 59 0.20 13.09 0.77
C ASN A 59 0.54 13.22 -0.73
N ALA A 60 0.98 14.40 -1.15
CA ALA A 60 1.42 14.63 -2.54
C ALA A 60 2.92 14.32 -2.71
N PRO A 61 3.37 13.90 -3.92
CA PRO A 61 4.79 13.79 -4.25
C PRO A 61 5.50 15.14 -4.22
N GLY A 62 6.83 15.11 -4.14
CA GLY A 62 7.68 16.31 -4.21
C GLY A 62 7.77 17.11 -2.90
N GLN A 63 7.31 16.55 -1.78
CA GLN A 63 7.34 17.21 -0.46
C GLN A 63 8.57 16.85 0.39
N GLY A 64 9.54 16.12 -0.18
CA GLY A 64 10.76 15.71 0.52
C GLY A 64 10.56 14.57 1.53
N LEU A 65 9.42 13.88 1.49
CA LEU A 65 9.13 12.74 2.36
C LEU A 65 9.78 11.46 1.82
N CYS A 66 10.10 10.52 2.71
CA CYS A 66 10.74 9.27 2.30
C CYS A 66 9.80 8.31 1.57
N ALA A 67 8.47 8.46 1.75
CA ALA A 67 7.45 7.67 1.08
C ALA A 67 6.20 8.54 0.81
N LEU A 68 5.50 8.22 -0.27
CA LEU A 68 4.09 8.53 -0.39
C LEU A 68 3.32 7.70 0.63
N LEU A 69 2.32 8.31 1.23
CA LEU A 69 1.49 7.70 2.25
C LEU A 69 0.03 7.90 1.84
N ASP A 70 -0.65 6.78 1.73
CA ASP A 70 -2.07 6.70 1.42
C ASP A 70 -2.77 5.88 2.51
N MET A 71 -3.98 6.27 2.87
CA MET A 71 -4.82 5.47 3.76
C MET A 71 -6.28 5.51 3.33
N HIS A 72 -6.87 4.33 3.22
CA HIS A 72 -8.29 4.14 2.98
C HIS A 72 -8.99 3.77 4.28
N TYR A 73 -10.13 4.41 4.55
CA TYR A 73 -10.84 4.22 5.81
C TYR A 73 -12.35 4.48 5.66
N ARG A 74 -13.11 4.12 6.69
CA ARG A 74 -14.48 4.59 6.90
C ARG A 74 -14.60 5.10 8.34
N PRO A 75 -15.22 6.26 8.61
CA PRO A 75 -15.24 6.84 9.96
C PRO A 75 -15.89 5.99 11.05
N SER A 76 -16.79 5.07 10.71
CA SER A 76 -17.62 4.34 11.70
C SER A 76 -17.94 2.91 11.27
N ALA A 77 -17.13 2.34 10.39
CA ALA A 77 -17.29 0.98 9.89
C ALA A 77 -15.94 0.44 9.40
N PRO A 78 -15.78 -0.89 9.28
CA PRO A 78 -14.62 -1.46 8.60
C PRO A 78 -14.52 -0.93 7.17
N TYR A 79 -13.34 -0.48 6.73
CA TYR A 79 -13.07 -0.13 5.33
C TYR A 79 -13.53 -1.25 4.39
N ARG A 80 -13.14 -2.49 4.74
CA ARG A 80 -13.53 -3.71 4.05
C ARG A 80 -14.10 -4.71 5.06
N SER A 81 -15.35 -5.11 4.87
CA SER A 81 -16.03 -6.11 5.71
C SER A 81 -15.59 -7.54 5.41
N ALA A 82 -15.89 -8.47 6.32
CA ALA A 82 -15.64 -9.91 6.11
C ALA A 82 -16.40 -10.46 4.89
N ALA A 83 -17.63 -9.99 4.65
CA ALA A 83 -18.41 -10.40 3.47
C ALA A 83 -17.76 -9.92 2.16
N GLN A 84 -17.20 -8.71 2.14
CA GLN A 84 -16.47 -8.20 0.98
C GLN A 84 -15.15 -8.96 0.78
N ALA A 85 -14.39 -9.24 1.85
CA ALA A 85 -13.16 -10.04 1.77
C ALA A 85 -13.40 -11.47 1.26
N ALA A 86 -14.56 -12.06 1.57
CA ALA A 86 -14.95 -13.38 1.07
C ALA A 86 -15.43 -13.38 -0.39
N ALA A 87 -15.84 -12.22 -0.93
CA ALA A 87 -16.22 -12.09 -2.33
C ALA A 87 -14.96 -12.01 -3.22
N HIS A 88 -15.11 -12.37 -4.51
CA HIS A 88 -14.04 -12.18 -5.49
C HIS A 88 -13.69 -10.69 -5.64
N ASP A 89 -12.39 -10.40 -5.60
CA ASP A 89 -11.84 -9.11 -5.98
C ASP A 89 -11.71 -9.06 -7.51
N GLU A 90 -12.66 -8.41 -8.20
CA GLU A 90 -12.69 -8.36 -9.67
C GLU A 90 -11.39 -7.81 -10.30
N ASP A 91 -10.64 -7.00 -9.56
CA ASP A 91 -9.37 -6.41 -9.97
C ASP A 91 -8.15 -7.32 -9.77
N ILE A 92 -8.32 -8.47 -9.10
CA ILE A 92 -7.24 -9.41 -8.76
C ILE A 92 -7.56 -10.83 -9.23
N CYS A 93 -8.82 -11.24 -9.13
CA CYS A 93 -9.25 -12.61 -9.39
C CYS A 93 -9.24 -12.93 -10.89
N ASN A 94 -8.68 -14.09 -11.22
CA ASN A 94 -8.78 -14.70 -12.54
C ASN A 94 -10.22 -15.17 -12.82
N MET A 95 -11.10 -14.26 -13.22
CA MET A 95 -12.53 -14.50 -13.43
C MET A 95 -12.88 -14.51 -14.92
N PRO A 96 -13.71 -15.45 -15.40
CA PRO A 96 -14.18 -15.42 -16.78
C PRO A 96 -14.83 -14.06 -17.13
N GLY A 97 -14.33 -13.41 -18.18
CA GLY A 97 -14.86 -12.13 -18.67
C GLY A 97 -14.06 -10.88 -18.32
N VAL A 98 -13.02 -10.98 -17.47
CA VAL A 98 -12.03 -9.90 -17.33
C VAL A 98 -11.00 -9.97 -18.46
N SER A 99 -10.41 -8.84 -18.86
CA SER A 99 -9.52 -8.78 -20.04
C SER A 99 -8.18 -9.48 -19.85
N TRP A 100 -7.82 -9.82 -18.61
CA TRP A 100 -6.61 -10.55 -18.22
C TRP A 100 -6.92 -11.98 -17.73
N TYR A 101 -8.08 -12.53 -18.07
CA TYR A 101 -8.44 -13.91 -17.74
C TYR A 101 -7.51 -14.92 -18.43
N ASP A 102 -6.93 -15.84 -17.66
CA ASP A 102 -6.12 -16.96 -18.17
C ASP A 102 -6.75 -18.31 -17.75
N PRO A 103 -7.27 -19.12 -18.69
CA PRO A 103 -7.87 -20.42 -18.36
C PRO A 103 -6.87 -21.43 -17.77
N GLU A 104 -5.56 -21.28 -17.98
CA GLU A 104 -4.52 -22.20 -17.50
C GLU A 104 -4.15 -21.97 -16.03
N ASP A 105 -4.35 -20.74 -15.52
CA ASP A 105 -4.09 -20.38 -14.12
C ASP A 105 -5.12 -20.96 -13.13
N GLY A 106 -6.17 -21.60 -13.66
CA GLY A 106 -7.22 -22.22 -12.87
C GLY A 106 -8.17 -21.21 -12.21
N PRO A 107 -9.22 -21.71 -11.52
CA PRO A 107 -10.18 -20.84 -10.86
C PRO A 107 -9.53 -20.12 -9.67
N CYS A 108 -9.97 -18.89 -9.41
CA CYS A 108 -9.54 -18.13 -8.24
C CYS A 108 -9.82 -18.91 -6.94
N ASP A 109 -8.77 -19.13 -6.15
CA ASP A 109 -8.81 -19.87 -4.87
C ASP A 109 -8.91 -18.96 -3.64
N GLY A 110 -8.97 -17.64 -3.85
CA GLY A 110 -9.05 -16.64 -2.80
C GLY A 110 -7.73 -16.24 -2.14
N SER A 111 -6.61 -16.89 -2.49
CA SER A 111 -5.30 -16.67 -1.84
C SER A 111 -4.76 -15.24 -2.00
N GLY A 112 -5.14 -14.55 -3.09
CA GLY A 112 -4.78 -13.16 -3.37
C GLY A 112 -5.78 -12.10 -2.91
N HIS A 113 -6.91 -12.49 -2.31
CA HIS A 113 -7.95 -11.54 -1.90
C HIS A 113 -7.45 -10.56 -0.83
N ARG A 114 -7.97 -9.33 -0.88
CA ARG A 114 -7.67 -8.34 0.16
C ARG A 114 -8.41 -8.70 1.46
N PRO A 115 -7.71 -8.71 2.61
CA PRO A 115 -8.32 -9.09 3.88
C PRO A 115 -9.35 -8.05 4.34
N ALA A 116 -10.28 -8.49 5.19
CA ALA A 116 -11.16 -7.59 5.90
C ALA A 116 -10.34 -6.69 6.84
N CYS A 117 -10.63 -5.41 6.86
CA CYS A 117 -9.85 -4.44 7.62
C CYS A 117 -10.64 -3.17 7.93
N TRP A 118 -10.25 -2.50 8.99
CA TRP A 118 -10.72 -1.17 9.35
C TRP A 118 -10.01 -0.07 8.56
N LEU A 119 -8.71 -0.25 8.31
CA LEU A 119 -7.87 0.65 7.55
C LEU A 119 -6.98 -0.15 6.59
N GLU A 120 -6.80 0.38 5.38
CA GLU A 120 -5.73 -0.04 4.46
C GLU A 120 -4.76 1.13 4.31
N ILE A 121 -3.49 0.90 4.64
CA ILE A 121 -2.42 1.90 4.59
C ILE A 121 -1.44 1.46 3.50
N SER A 122 -0.98 2.38 2.67
CA SER A 122 0.07 2.15 1.68
C SER A 122 1.23 3.09 1.95
N PHE A 123 2.43 2.51 1.94
CA PHE A 123 3.68 3.24 1.79
C PHE A 123 4.19 2.98 0.37
N ASP A 124 4.33 4.02 -0.44
CA ASP A 124 4.89 3.92 -1.79
C ASP A 124 6.20 4.72 -1.87
N THR A 125 7.28 4.05 -2.30
CA THR A 125 8.58 4.68 -2.52
C THR A 125 9.20 4.23 -3.84
N ALA A 126 9.89 5.13 -4.56
CA ALA A 126 10.64 4.75 -5.76
C ALA A 126 11.70 3.67 -5.48
N TYR A 127 11.85 2.67 -6.36
CA TYR A 127 12.94 1.68 -6.29
C TYR A 127 14.33 2.31 -6.33
N GLY A 128 14.45 3.54 -6.85
CA GLY A 128 15.70 4.30 -6.85
C GLY A 128 16.05 4.95 -5.50
N TYR A 129 15.20 4.82 -4.47
CA TYR A 129 15.41 5.44 -3.17
C TYR A 129 16.76 5.06 -2.55
N LYS A 130 17.34 6.04 -1.86
CA LYS A 130 18.51 5.90 -1.01
C LYS A 130 18.30 6.76 0.23
N GLY A 131 18.25 6.12 1.39
CA GLY A 131 18.32 6.83 2.66
C GLY A 131 19.73 7.32 2.95
N ASP A 132 19.85 8.16 3.98
CA ASP A 132 21.10 8.82 4.36
C ASP A 132 22.21 7.81 4.75
N ASP A 133 21.82 6.67 5.32
CA ASP A 133 22.72 5.58 5.73
C ASP A 133 22.90 4.48 4.67
N GLY A 134 22.50 4.74 3.41
CA GLY A 134 22.55 3.76 2.33
C GLY A 134 21.36 2.80 2.26
N GLU A 135 20.34 3.04 3.08
CA GLU A 135 19.06 2.31 3.12
C GLU A 135 18.41 2.26 1.72
N GLY A 136 18.07 1.07 1.22
CA GLY A 136 17.28 0.92 -0.01
C GLY A 136 15.78 1.08 0.24
N CYS A 137 14.97 1.05 -0.84
CA CYS A 137 13.51 1.10 -0.72
C CYS A 137 12.95 -0.05 0.14
N GLY A 138 13.48 -1.27 -0.01
CA GLY A 138 13.08 -2.44 0.77
C GLY A 138 13.35 -2.28 2.27
N ASP A 139 14.53 -1.80 2.62
CA ASP A 139 14.93 -1.55 4.02
C ASP A 139 14.03 -0.47 4.66
N LEU A 140 13.76 0.62 3.93
CA LEU A 140 12.84 1.66 4.35
C LEU A 140 11.45 1.08 4.67
N HIS A 141 10.91 0.25 3.77
CA HIS A 141 9.59 -0.33 3.93
C HIS A 141 9.53 -1.30 5.11
N ALA A 142 10.53 -2.19 5.25
CA ALA A 142 10.64 -3.08 6.41
C ALA A 142 10.66 -2.27 7.73
N ARG A 143 11.41 -1.17 7.77
CA ARG A 143 11.47 -0.28 8.94
C ARG A 143 10.14 0.43 9.21
N LEU A 144 9.46 0.93 8.18
CA LEU A 144 8.16 1.60 8.32
C LEU A 144 7.10 0.63 8.86
N VAL A 145 7.00 -0.55 8.25
CA VAL A 145 6.06 -1.60 8.69
C VAL A 145 6.37 -2.05 10.10
N ALA A 146 7.64 -2.32 10.45
CA ALA A 146 8.01 -2.73 11.81
C ALA A 146 7.66 -1.67 12.86
N LYS A 147 7.94 -0.39 12.60
CA LYS A 147 7.64 0.71 13.54
C LYS A 147 6.14 0.99 13.68
N LEU A 148 5.38 0.84 12.60
CA LEU A 148 3.92 0.94 12.66
C LEU A 148 3.35 -0.26 13.44
N GLY A 149 3.83 -1.46 13.13
CA GLY A 149 3.46 -2.70 13.80
C GLY A 149 3.66 -2.65 15.31
N GLN A 150 4.83 -2.20 15.76
CA GLN A 150 5.12 -2.03 17.18
C GLN A 150 4.10 -1.10 17.87
N TRP A 151 3.76 0.01 17.23
CA TRP A 151 2.81 0.98 17.77
C TRP A 151 1.37 0.44 17.81
N LEU A 152 0.99 -0.45 16.88
CA LEU A 152 -0.29 -1.15 16.88
C LEU A 152 -0.33 -2.24 17.95
N ASP A 153 0.74 -3.02 18.10
CA ASP A 153 0.87 -4.06 19.12
C ASP A 153 0.76 -3.48 20.54
N GLU A 154 1.38 -2.32 20.80
CA GLU A 154 1.25 -1.57 22.06
C GLU A 154 -0.21 -1.22 22.41
N ARG A 155 -1.10 -1.22 21.42
CA ARG A 155 -2.55 -0.95 21.56
C ARG A 155 -3.40 -2.21 21.46
N GLY A 156 -2.80 -3.38 21.31
CA GLY A 156 -3.51 -4.64 21.12
C GLY A 156 -4.28 -4.72 19.80
N VAL A 157 -3.87 -3.95 18.79
CA VAL A 157 -4.53 -3.91 17.47
C VAL A 157 -3.84 -4.89 16.53
N ARG A 158 -4.59 -5.84 15.98
CA ARG A 158 -4.08 -6.82 15.02
C ARG A 158 -3.89 -6.19 13.65
N TRP A 159 -2.85 -6.63 12.95
CA TRP A 159 -2.50 -6.12 11.63
C TRP A 159 -1.84 -7.17 10.76
N LEU A 160 -1.97 -6.98 9.44
CA LEU A 160 -1.32 -7.77 8.40
C LEU A 160 -0.57 -6.82 7.47
N TRP A 161 0.36 -7.34 6.67
CA TRP A 161 0.98 -6.58 5.59
C TRP A 161 1.13 -7.43 4.33
N LYS A 162 1.07 -6.79 3.15
CA LYS A 162 1.24 -7.44 1.85
C LYS A 162 2.63 -7.18 1.31
N ASN A 163 3.32 -8.24 0.95
CA ASN A 163 4.54 -8.17 0.18
C ASN A 163 4.20 -7.93 -1.30
N GLU A 164 4.60 -6.81 -1.88
CA GLU A 164 4.31 -6.52 -3.30
C GLU A 164 5.04 -7.49 -4.24
N PHE A 165 6.23 -7.96 -3.88
CA PHE A 165 7.04 -8.82 -4.75
C PHE A 165 6.41 -10.20 -4.95
N THR A 166 5.79 -10.75 -3.91
CA THR A 166 5.19 -12.09 -3.93
C THR A 166 3.66 -12.06 -3.99
N GLY A 167 3.04 -10.93 -3.62
CA GLY A 167 1.61 -10.82 -3.39
C GLY A 167 1.12 -11.44 -2.08
N GLU A 168 1.99 -12.12 -1.33
CA GLU A 168 1.64 -12.81 -0.08
C GLU A 168 1.27 -11.81 1.03
N VAL A 169 0.33 -12.21 1.89
CA VAL A 169 -0.08 -11.45 3.08
C VAL A 169 0.48 -12.14 4.32
N HIS A 170 1.16 -11.37 5.17
CA HIS A 170 1.88 -11.84 6.36
C HIS A 170 1.28 -11.24 7.63
N SER A 171 1.38 -11.98 8.75
CA SER A 171 0.92 -11.51 10.05
C SER A 171 2.06 -10.92 10.87
N GLY A 172 1.83 -9.75 11.46
CA GLY A 172 2.84 -9.10 12.30
C GLY A 172 4.18 -8.93 11.57
N TYR A 173 5.27 -9.35 12.21
CA TYR A 173 6.63 -9.18 11.72
C TYR A 173 7.14 -10.31 10.82
N GLU A 174 6.28 -11.28 10.48
CA GLU A 174 6.66 -12.38 9.61
C GLU A 174 7.26 -11.87 8.32
N ARG A 175 8.43 -12.42 7.94
CA ARG A 175 9.05 -12.23 6.61
C ARG A 175 9.38 -10.79 6.20
N LEU A 176 9.49 -9.85 7.15
CA LEU A 176 9.90 -8.47 6.83
C LEU A 176 11.27 -8.39 6.13
N ILE A 177 12.16 -9.35 6.38
CA ILE A 177 13.46 -9.44 5.70
C ILE A 177 13.35 -9.65 4.18
N ASP A 178 12.21 -10.15 3.71
CA ASP A 178 11.96 -10.35 2.28
C ASP A 178 11.76 -9.01 1.56
N LEU A 179 11.27 -7.97 2.24
CA LEU A 179 11.23 -6.61 1.70
C LEU A 179 12.63 -6.08 1.42
N CYS A 180 13.59 -6.29 2.33
CA CYS A 180 14.99 -5.89 2.14
C CYS A 180 15.60 -6.58 0.91
N SER A 181 15.44 -7.90 0.82
CA SER A 181 15.99 -8.71 -0.28
C SER A 181 15.37 -8.33 -1.63
N GLY A 182 14.04 -8.26 -1.72
CA GLY A 182 13.34 -7.87 -2.94
C GLY A 182 13.63 -6.43 -3.35
N GLY A 183 13.73 -5.52 -2.38
CA GLY A 183 14.12 -4.13 -2.61
C GLY A 183 15.53 -3.99 -3.18
N PHE A 184 16.48 -4.84 -2.75
CA PHE A 184 17.82 -4.88 -3.32
C PHE A 184 17.81 -5.29 -4.80
N GLU A 185 17.08 -6.36 -5.15
CA GLU A 185 16.94 -6.84 -6.53
C GLU A 185 16.25 -5.81 -7.43
N ALA A 186 15.15 -5.22 -6.94
CA ALA A 186 14.41 -4.17 -7.63
C ALA A 186 15.26 -2.91 -7.87
N THR A 187 16.04 -2.52 -6.87
CA THR A 187 17.01 -1.40 -6.98
C THR A 187 18.09 -1.71 -8.02
N ALA A 188 18.61 -2.95 -8.04
CA ALA A 188 19.62 -3.37 -8.98
C ALA A 188 19.08 -3.33 -10.42
N TRP A 189 17.93 -3.95 -10.66
CA TRP A 189 17.25 -3.94 -11.96
C TRP A 189 16.93 -2.51 -12.45
N PHE A 190 16.43 -1.64 -11.56
CA PHE A 190 16.16 -0.25 -11.91
C PHE A 190 17.44 0.46 -12.39
N ARG A 191 18.58 0.23 -11.73
CA ARG A 191 19.85 0.88 -12.08
C ARG A 191 20.48 0.32 -13.34
N THR A 192 20.37 -0.98 -13.60
CA THR A 192 21.08 -1.66 -14.70
C THR A 192 20.26 -1.73 -15.98
N SER A 193 18.94 -1.72 -15.90
CA SER A 193 18.05 -1.87 -17.06
C SER A 193 17.22 -0.62 -17.34
N VAL A 194 16.47 -0.14 -16.33
CA VAL A 194 15.49 0.94 -16.54
C VAL A 194 16.14 2.30 -16.69
N LEU A 195 17.00 2.69 -15.76
CA LEU A 195 17.61 4.02 -15.74
C LEU A 195 18.44 4.30 -17.01
N PRO A 196 19.23 3.34 -17.55
CA PRO A 196 19.90 3.51 -18.84
C PRO A 196 18.90 3.70 -20.00
N ALA A 197 17.81 2.93 -20.06
CA ALA A 197 16.80 3.05 -21.11
C ALA A 197 16.09 4.43 -21.09
N ILE A 198 15.72 4.92 -19.90
CA ILE A 198 15.16 6.27 -19.72
C ILE A 198 16.16 7.33 -20.21
N LYS A 199 17.42 7.22 -19.81
CA LYS A 199 18.48 8.18 -20.21
C LYS A 199 18.76 8.17 -21.71
N ALA A 200 18.62 7.03 -22.37
CA ALA A 200 18.78 6.92 -23.81
C ALA A 200 17.65 7.67 -24.54
N HIS A 201 16.40 7.50 -24.12
CA HIS A 201 15.24 8.20 -24.69
C HIS A 201 15.17 9.70 -24.34
N ALA A 202 15.76 10.12 -23.22
CA ALA A 202 15.79 11.54 -22.83
C ALA A 202 16.86 12.37 -23.56
N ARG A 203 17.66 11.75 -24.45
CA ARG A 203 18.70 12.39 -25.25
C ARG A 203 18.32 12.56 -26.73
N ASP A 204 17.12 12.11 -27.11
CA ASP A 204 16.47 12.36 -28.39
C ASP A 204 15.39 13.44 -28.23
#